data_AF-A0A6G0WG46-F1
#
_entry.id   AF-A0A6G0WG46-F1
#
_cell.length_a   1.000
_cell.length_b   1.000
_cell.length_c   1.000
_cell.angle_alpha   90.00
_cell.angle_beta   90.00
_cell.angle_gamma   90.00
#
_symmetry.space_group_name_H-M   'P 1'
#
loop_
_entity.id
_entity.type
_entity.pdbx_description
1 polymer ?
#
loop_
_entity_poly.entity_id
_entity_poly.type
_entity_poly.pdbx_seq_one_letter_code
_entity_poly.pdbx_strand_id
1 'polypeptide(L)'
;MASMKQGKVFSGEDDESDEEEEEIPWVSSPPISSTPAVVSTTSEPDIAKPDEPVISIVAEPVIPEEPKDVWTASLEGKWTESDGKRKMGLAAASHLQSVLDGSLHQIAELADSQKHLLNLVQERNVHLLRNGHLATIEQTLAQVPAYFQKVVQLKHKMNDITLTLEKLKSRADYLQVEAQSRALAIEEKRDKTVKST
;
A
#
# COMPACT_ATOMS: atom_id res chain seq x y z
N MET A 1 10.79 -12.10 -62.11
CA MET A 1 9.35 -12.23 -62.43
C MET A 1 8.63 -12.56 -61.14
N ALA A 2 7.67 -11.71 -60.75
CA ALA A 2 6.81 -11.91 -59.58
C ALA A 2 5.37 -12.17 -60.04
N SER A 3 4.71 -13.14 -59.41
CA SER A 3 3.25 -13.32 -59.23
C SER A 3 3.06 -14.71 -58.58
N MET A 4 2.26 -14.97 -57.56
CA MET A 4 0.86 -14.59 -57.26
C MET A 4 0.61 -14.85 -55.75
N LYS A 5 0.05 -13.89 -55.00
CA LYS A 5 -1.36 -13.79 -54.51
C LYS A 5 -1.83 -14.81 -53.46
N GLN A 6 -2.14 -14.28 -52.27
CA GLN A 6 -3.38 -14.40 -51.45
C GLN A 6 -2.99 -14.18 -49.97
N GLY A 7 -3.53 -13.26 -49.18
CA GLY A 7 -4.88 -12.70 -49.16
C GLY A 7 -5.71 -13.39 -48.07
N LYS A 8 -5.43 -13.12 -46.79
CA LYS A 8 -6.29 -13.48 -45.65
C LYS A 8 -6.45 -12.25 -44.77
N VAL A 9 -7.64 -11.65 -44.85
CA VAL A 9 -8.12 -10.55 -44.03
C VAL A 9 -8.37 -11.08 -42.60
N PHE A 10 -7.86 -10.37 -41.59
CA PHE A 10 -8.18 -10.60 -40.18
C PHE A 10 -9.21 -9.53 -39.79
N SER A 11 -10.46 -9.96 -39.68
CA SER A 11 -11.56 -9.16 -39.13
C SER A 11 -11.39 -9.15 -37.61
N GLY A 12 -11.19 -7.98 -37.03
CA GLY A 12 -10.97 -7.78 -35.60
C GLY A 12 -11.64 -6.50 -35.15
N GLU A 13 -12.98 -6.55 -35.10
CA GLU A 13 -13.94 -5.68 -34.40
C GLU A 13 -14.93 -6.72 -33.86
N ASP A 14 -15.29 -6.82 -32.58
CA ASP A 14 -15.86 -5.82 -31.69
C ASP A 14 -16.00 -6.53 -30.32
N ASP A 15 -15.45 -5.97 -29.24
CA ASP A 15 -15.71 -6.44 -27.87
C ASP A 15 -15.60 -5.23 -26.93
N GLU A 16 -16.67 -4.42 -26.91
CA GLU A 16 -16.90 -3.43 -25.86
C GLU A 16 -17.31 -4.15 -24.58
N SER A 17 -16.35 -4.38 -23.68
CA SER A 17 -16.60 -4.76 -22.29
C SER A 17 -16.50 -3.52 -21.41
N ASP A 18 -17.66 -2.94 -21.13
CA ASP A 18 -17.91 -1.91 -20.13
C ASP A 18 -17.85 -2.57 -18.74
N GLU A 19 -16.67 -2.54 -18.10
CA GLU A 19 -16.50 -2.96 -16.71
C GLU A 19 -16.84 -1.76 -15.79
N GLU A 20 -18.09 -1.69 -15.34
CA GLU A 20 -18.50 -0.78 -14.27
C GLU A 20 -17.77 -1.13 -12.97
N GLU A 21 -17.01 -0.16 -12.45
CA GLU A 21 -16.25 -0.24 -11.21
C GLU A 21 -17.21 -0.35 -9.99
N GLU A 22 -17.15 -1.47 -9.26
CA GLU A 22 -17.79 -1.61 -7.94
C GLU A 22 -17.07 -0.71 -6.91
N GLU A 23 -17.63 0.46 -6.63
CA GLU A 23 -17.26 1.30 -5.48
C GLU A 23 -17.55 0.56 -4.17
N ILE A 24 -16.51 0.12 -3.47
CA ILE A 24 -16.61 -0.41 -2.11
C ILE A 24 -16.55 0.76 -1.10
N PRO A 25 -17.65 1.08 -0.38
CA PRO A 25 -17.63 2.14 0.61
C PRO A 25 -16.87 1.65 1.86
N TRP A 26 -15.81 2.38 2.19
CA TRP A 26 -14.98 2.14 3.37
C TRP A 26 -15.83 2.15 4.64
N VAL A 27 -15.81 1.04 5.38
CA VAL A 27 -16.51 0.89 6.66
C VAL A 27 -15.82 1.76 7.71
N SER A 28 -16.46 2.88 8.05
CA SER A 28 -16.06 3.74 9.17
C SER A 28 -16.37 3.04 10.49
N SER A 29 -15.34 2.61 11.23
CA SER A 29 -15.51 2.10 12.60
C SER A 29 -15.49 3.25 13.63
N PRO A 30 -16.38 3.24 14.65
CA PRO A 30 -16.48 4.31 15.64
C PRO A 30 -15.38 4.24 16.72
N PRO A 31 -15.00 5.36 17.35
CA PRO A 31 -14.00 5.37 18.41
C PRO A 31 -14.59 4.87 19.74
N ILE A 32 -14.02 3.79 20.29
CA ILE A 32 -14.25 3.36 21.66
C ILE A 32 -13.34 4.20 22.56
N SER A 33 -13.94 5.16 23.26
CA SER A 33 -13.31 5.94 24.34
C SER A 33 -13.58 5.24 25.67
N SER A 34 -12.58 4.57 26.24
CA SER A 34 -12.61 4.09 27.63
C SER A 34 -11.49 4.75 28.43
N THR A 35 -11.88 5.67 29.32
CA THR A 35 -11.03 6.20 30.38
C THR A 35 -11.00 5.21 31.55
N PRO A 36 -9.83 4.83 32.10
CA PRO A 36 -9.79 4.17 33.40
C PRO A 36 -9.90 5.21 34.53
N ALA A 37 -10.91 5.06 35.38
CA ALA A 37 -11.01 5.76 36.65
C ALA A 37 -9.99 5.16 37.64
N VAL A 38 -9.05 5.98 38.08
CA VAL A 38 -8.10 5.66 39.14
C VAL A 38 -8.81 5.75 40.49
N VAL A 39 -9.00 4.61 41.15
CA VAL A 39 -9.41 4.54 42.56
C VAL A 39 -8.14 4.55 43.41
N SER A 40 -7.82 5.68 44.03
CA SER A 40 -6.84 5.77 45.11
C SER A 40 -7.56 5.69 46.44
N THR A 41 -7.48 4.55 47.11
CA THR A 41 -7.71 4.42 48.55
C THR A 41 -6.41 3.97 49.20
N THR A 42 -5.68 4.92 49.78
CA THR A 42 -4.61 4.65 50.74
C THR A 42 -5.04 5.20 52.09
N SER A 43 -5.50 4.30 52.93
CA SER A 43 -5.78 4.50 54.34
C SER A 43 -4.48 4.35 55.14
N GLU A 44 -4.15 5.39 55.91
CA GLU A 44 -3.38 5.31 57.15
C GLU A 44 -4.03 4.27 58.11
N PRO A 45 -3.23 3.60 58.95
CA PRO A 45 -3.19 4.11 60.32
C PRO A 45 -1.81 4.06 61.02
N ASP A 46 -1.75 5.00 61.95
CA ASP A 46 -0.78 5.31 62.98
C ASP A 46 -0.65 4.22 64.08
N ILE A 47 0.42 4.37 64.87
CA ILE A 47 0.70 3.81 66.21
C ILE A 47 1.51 2.51 66.26
N ALA A 48 2.84 2.67 66.25
CA ALA A 48 3.80 1.68 66.74
C ALA A 48 4.17 1.95 68.21
N LYS A 49 3.61 1.08 69.07
CA LYS A 49 4.12 0.39 70.28
C LYS A 49 5.03 1.05 71.35
N PRO A 50 4.94 0.52 72.59
CA PRO A 50 5.44 1.08 73.85
C PRO A 50 6.85 0.58 74.24
N ASP A 51 7.45 1.28 75.20
CA ASP A 51 8.64 0.87 75.95
C ASP A 51 8.36 -0.36 76.83
N GLU A 52 9.27 -1.33 76.78
CA GLU A 52 9.29 -2.51 77.64
C GLU A 52 10.00 -2.25 79.00
N PRO A 53 9.63 -3.02 80.05
CA PRO A 53 10.21 -2.96 81.38
C PRO A 53 11.43 -3.87 81.62
N VAL A 54 12.07 -3.55 82.75
CA VAL A 54 13.19 -4.17 83.46
C VAL A 54 13.27 -5.72 83.40
N ILE A 55 14.47 -6.18 83.08
CA ILE A 55 14.96 -7.57 83.05
C ILE A 55 14.99 -8.16 84.48
N SER A 56 14.34 -9.32 84.69
CA SER A 56 14.57 -10.17 85.86
C SER A 56 14.81 -11.61 85.41
N ILE A 57 16.00 -12.11 85.71
CA ILE A 57 16.56 -13.40 85.34
C ILE A 57 16.04 -14.47 86.31
N VAL A 58 15.30 -15.46 85.81
CA VAL A 58 15.17 -16.78 86.45
C VAL A 58 15.25 -17.83 85.34
N ALA A 59 16.29 -18.67 85.39
CA ALA A 59 16.54 -19.73 84.44
C ALA A 59 15.71 -20.97 84.79
N GLU A 60 14.80 -21.34 83.91
CA GLU A 60 14.10 -22.63 83.87
C GLU A 60 14.46 -23.30 82.53
N PRO A 61 14.71 -24.64 82.47
CA PRO A 61 15.24 -25.25 81.26
C PRO A 61 14.19 -25.31 80.16
N VAL A 62 14.28 -24.38 79.20
CA VAL A 62 13.48 -24.39 77.96
C VAL A 62 13.99 -25.50 77.07
N ILE A 63 13.18 -26.55 76.93
CA ILE A 63 13.29 -27.56 75.88
C ILE A 63 13.23 -26.81 74.53
N PRO A 64 14.12 -27.05 73.56
CA PRO A 64 14.03 -26.37 72.27
C PRO A 64 12.77 -26.87 71.56
N GLU A 65 11.73 -26.05 71.46
CA GLU A 65 10.68 -26.30 70.49
C GLU A 65 11.31 -26.12 69.10
N GLU A 66 11.30 -27.18 68.30
CA GLU A 66 11.68 -27.12 66.89
C GLU A 66 10.91 -25.98 66.21
N PRO A 67 11.54 -25.21 65.30
CA PRO A 67 10.85 -24.16 64.57
C PRO A 67 9.72 -24.80 63.79
N LYS A 68 8.49 -24.65 64.32
CA LYS A 68 7.29 -25.21 63.71
C LYS A 68 7.16 -24.61 62.33
N ASP A 69 7.40 -25.45 61.33
CA ASP A 69 7.41 -25.04 59.93
C ASP A 69 6.08 -24.31 59.64
N VAL A 70 6.17 -23.08 59.16
CA VAL A 70 5.02 -22.18 58.95
C VAL A 70 3.95 -22.84 58.07
N TRP A 71 4.39 -23.77 57.20
CA TRP A 71 3.52 -24.61 56.39
C TRP A 71 2.74 -25.64 57.21
N THR A 72 3.37 -26.27 58.19
CA THR A 72 2.72 -27.23 59.11
C THR A 72 1.79 -26.52 60.10
N ALA A 73 2.19 -25.37 60.64
CA ALA A 73 1.36 -24.57 61.55
C ALA A 73 0.08 -24.03 60.86
N SER A 74 0.14 -23.70 59.56
CA SER A 74 -1.04 -23.28 58.79
C SER A 74 -2.00 -24.43 58.45
N LEU A 75 -1.56 -25.69 58.59
CA LEU A 75 -2.36 -26.89 58.31
C LEU A 75 -2.99 -27.50 59.57
N GLU A 76 -2.52 -27.13 60.76
CA GLU A 76 -3.03 -27.62 62.05
C GLU A 76 -4.38 -26.98 62.46
N GLY A 77 -4.79 -25.89 61.82
CA GLY A 77 -6.10 -25.27 62.04
C GLY A 77 -7.23 -26.07 61.36
N LYS A 78 -8.36 -26.27 62.05
CA LYS A 78 -9.56 -26.89 61.47
C LYS A 78 -10.00 -26.09 60.24
N TRP A 79 -9.75 -26.63 59.05
CA TRP A 79 -10.16 -26.04 57.78
C TRP A 79 -11.68 -26.01 57.67
N THR A 80 -12.27 -24.83 57.66
CA THR A 80 -13.69 -24.67 57.36
C THR A 80 -13.91 -24.54 55.86
N GLU A 81 -15.09 -24.94 55.38
CA GLU A 81 -15.47 -24.77 53.97
C GLU A 81 -15.39 -23.29 53.52
N SER A 82 -15.66 -22.35 54.42
CA SER A 82 -15.53 -20.91 54.17
C SER A 82 -14.09 -20.48 53.91
N ASP A 83 -13.12 -21.05 54.63
CA ASP A 83 -11.70 -20.77 54.42
C ASP A 83 -11.21 -21.36 53.09
N GLY A 84 -11.71 -22.53 52.71
CA GLY A 84 -11.47 -23.10 51.38
C GLY A 84 -11.98 -22.22 50.24
N LYS A 85 -13.22 -21.75 50.35
CA LYS A 85 -13.81 -20.82 49.35
C LYS A 85 -13.03 -19.50 49.27
N ARG A 86 -12.59 -18.96 50.41
CA ARG A 86 -11.78 -17.74 50.47
C ARG A 86 -10.41 -17.92 49.83
N LYS A 87 -9.68 -19.00 50.16
CA LYS A 87 -8.36 -19.26 49.55
C LYS A 87 -8.47 -19.58 48.06
N MET A 88 -9.47 -20.34 47.63
CA MET A 88 -9.74 -20.55 46.20
C MET A 88 -10.12 -19.25 45.49
N GLY A 89 -10.94 -18.40 46.11
CA GLY A 89 -11.29 -17.09 45.56
C GLY A 89 -10.07 -16.18 45.40
N LEU A 90 -9.16 -16.19 46.37
CA LEU A 90 -7.90 -15.44 46.32
C LEU A 90 -6.94 -16.01 45.27
N ALA A 91 -6.85 -17.33 45.14
CA ALA A 91 -6.08 -17.98 44.09
C ALA A 91 -6.65 -17.68 42.69
N ALA A 92 -7.98 -17.70 42.52
CA ALA A 92 -8.64 -17.35 41.27
C ALA A 92 -8.43 -15.88 40.90
N ALA A 93 -8.55 -14.96 41.87
CA ALA A 93 -8.25 -13.55 41.66
C ALA A 93 -6.77 -13.32 41.29
N SER A 94 -5.85 -14.00 41.97
CA SER A 94 -4.42 -13.91 41.66
C SER A 94 -4.09 -14.45 40.27
N HIS A 95 -4.73 -15.56 39.87
CA HIS A 95 -4.58 -16.09 38.52
C HIS A 95 -5.09 -15.13 37.45
N LEU A 96 -6.29 -14.57 37.64
CA LEU A 96 -6.85 -13.57 36.73
C LEU A 96 -5.97 -12.34 36.64
N GLN A 97 -5.43 -11.86 37.76
CA GLN A 97 -4.50 -10.74 37.77
C GLN A 97 -3.25 -11.04 36.95
N SER A 98 -2.64 -12.21 37.12
CA SER A 98 -1.46 -12.60 36.34
C SER A 98 -1.75 -12.71 34.85
N VAL A 99 -2.91 -13.23 34.45
CA VAL A 99 -3.32 -13.31 33.05
C VAL A 99 -3.57 -11.92 32.48
N LEU A 100 -4.27 -11.06 33.23
CA LEU A 100 -4.56 -9.70 32.82
C LEU A 100 -3.28 -8.87 32.67
N ASP A 101 -2.37 -8.94 33.64
CA ASP A 101 -1.08 -8.25 33.59
C ASP A 101 -0.25 -8.73 32.38
N GLY A 102 -0.24 -10.03 32.11
CA GLY A 102 0.42 -10.58 30.92
C GLY A 102 -0.21 -10.08 29.61
N SER A 103 -1.55 -10.09 29.51
CA SER A 103 -2.26 -9.59 28.33
C SER A 103 -2.10 -8.08 28.13
N LEU A 104 -2.08 -7.30 29.22
CA LEU A 104 -1.86 -5.86 29.19
C LEU A 104 -0.45 -5.54 28.67
N HIS A 105 0.54 -6.30 29.12
CA HIS A 105 1.91 -6.16 28.64
C HIS A 105 2.02 -6.45 27.14
N GLN A 106 1.39 -7.52 26.66
CA GLN A 106 1.34 -7.84 25.22
C GLN A 106 0.65 -6.75 24.40
N ILE A 107 -0.45 -6.18 24.91
CA ILE A 107 -1.15 -5.07 24.25
C ILE A 107 -0.24 -3.83 24.19
N ALA A 108 0.50 -3.55 25.26
CA ALA A 108 1.43 -2.42 25.29
C ALA A 108 2.57 -2.59 24.28
N GLU A 109 3.21 -3.77 24.23
CA GLU A 109 4.24 -4.08 23.23
C GLU A 109 3.70 -3.98 21.81
N LEU A 110 2.49 -4.47 21.57
CA LEU A 110 1.84 -4.38 20.27
C LEU A 110 1.56 -2.93 19.87
N ALA A 111 1.09 -2.11 20.80
CA ALA A 111 0.83 -0.68 20.56
C ALA A 111 2.13 0.07 20.22
N ASP A 112 3.22 -0.23 20.92
CA ASP A 112 4.54 0.35 20.64
C ASP A 112 5.07 -0.08 19.27
N SER A 113 4.89 -1.36 18.91
CA SER A 113 5.24 -1.88 17.59
C SER A 113 4.44 -1.20 16.47
N GLN A 114 3.12 -1.04 16.65
CA GLN A 114 2.27 -0.34 15.69
C GLN A 114 2.67 1.13 15.52
N LYS A 115 3.01 1.81 16.62
CA LYS A 115 3.53 3.18 16.57
C LYS A 115 4.85 3.26 15.80
N HIS A 116 5.76 2.30 16.01
CA HIS A 116 7.01 2.24 15.28
C HIS A 116 6.80 2.02 13.78
N LEU A 117 5.93 1.07 13.41
CA LEU A 117 5.57 0.82 12.01
C LEU A 117 4.94 2.04 11.35
N LEU A 118 4.05 2.74 12.04
CA LEU A 118 3.43 3.96 11.53
C LEU A 118 4.48 5.03 11.25
N ASN A 119 5.42 5.26 12.16
CA ASN A 119 6.51 6.20 11.96
C ASN A 119 7.36 5.83 10.72
N LEU A 120 7.67 4.54 10.54
CA LEU A 120 8.46 4.07 9.41
C LEU A 120 7.71 4.24 8.08
N VAL A 121 6.41 3.96 8.04
CA VAL A 121 5.56 4.21 6.87
C VAL A 121 5.47 5.70 6.56
N GLN A 122 5.32 6.55 7.58
CA GLN A 122 5.27 7.99 7.42
C GLN A 122 6.59 8.54 6.85
N GLU A 123 7.73 8.09 7.37
CA GLU A 123 9.05 8.45 6.84
C GLU A 123 9.20 8.02 5.38
N ARG A 124 8.85 6.77 5.05
CA ARG A 124 8.89 6.30 3.66
C ARG A 124 7.98 7.10 2.74
N ASN A 125 6.77 7.47 3.18
CA ASN A 125 5.86 8.30 2.40
C ASN A 125 6.46 9.69 2.13
N VAL A 126 7.08 10.32 3.12
CA VAL A 126 7.78 11.60 2.92
C VAL A 126 8.93 11.43 1.91
N HIS A 127 9.70 10.36 2.00
CA HIS A 127 10.77 10.07 1.05
C HIS A 127 10.26 9.83 -0.38
N LEU A 128 9.14 9.12 -0.56
CA LEU A 128 8.52 8.89 -1.87
C LEU A 128 8.00 10.19 -2.47
N LEU A 129 7.31 11.02 -1.70
CA LEU A 129 6.77 12.30 -2.17
C LEU A 129 7.87 13.31 -2.49
N ARG A 130 9.00 13.27 -1.77
CA ARG A 130 10.17 14.12 -2.05
C ARG A 130 11.09 13.53 -3.12
N ASN A 131 10.78 12.35 -3.67
CA ASN A 131 11.64 11.71 -4.64
C ASN A 131 11.61 12.48 -5.97
N GLY A 132 12.70 13.19 -6.28
CA GLY A 132 12.83 13.96 -7.52
C GLY A 132 12.77 13.11 -8.80
N HIS A 133 13.05 11.80 -8.73
CA HIS A 133 12.86 10.91 -9.87
C HIS A 133 11.38 10.74 -10.22
N LEU A 134 10.48 10.70 -9.22
CA LEU A 134 9.04 10.63 -9.46
C LEU A 134 8.56 11.92 -10.15
N ALA A 135 9.06 13.08 -9.71
CA ALA A 135 8.77 14.36 -10.36
C ALA A 135 9.30 14.42 -11.81
N THR A 136 10.46 13.81 -12.07
CA THR A 136 11.01 13.71 -13.44
C THR A 136 10.14 12.81 -14.32
N ILE A 137 9.66 11.69 -13.79
CA ILE A 137 8.74 10.78 -14.50
C ILE A 137 7.41 11.48 -14.78
N GLU A 138 6.86 12.20 -13.80
CA GLU A 138 5.65 13.01 -13.98
C GLU A 138 5.85 14.06 -15.07
N GLN A 139 6.99 14.76 -15.07
CA GLN A 139 7.33 15.74 -16.09
C GLN A 139 7.47 15.13 -17.49
N THR A 140 8.09 13.96 -17.63
CA THR A 140 8.23 13.31 -18.94
C THR A 140 6.89 12.76 -19.42
N LEU A 141 6.06 12.22 -18.53
CA LEU A 141 4.71 11.77 -18.83
C LEU A 141 3.83 12.94 -19.30
N ALA A 142 3.95 14.11 -18.66
CA ALA A 142 3.25 15.33 -19.06
C ALA A 142 3.62 15.81 -20.48
N GLN A 143 4.80 15.44 -21.00
CA GLN A 143 5.23 15.79 -22.36
C GLN A 143 4.71 14.82 -23.43
N VAL A 144 4.29 13.60 -23.07
CA VAL A 144 3.84 12.57 -24.03
C VAL A 144 2.69 13.07 -24.93
N PRO A 145 1.65 13.76 -24.42
CA PRO A 145 0.59 14.30 -25.27
C PRO A 145 1.11 15.30 -26.31
N ALA A 146 2.09 16.13 -25.94
CA ALA A 146 2.68 17.11 -26.86
C ALA A 146 3.46 16.43 -28.00
N TYR A 147 4.21 15.36 -27.71
CA TYR A 147 4.88 14.57 -28.73
C TYR A 147 3.88 13.84 -29.64
N PHE A 148 2.82 13.26 -29.07
CA PHE A 148 1.75 12.64 -29.84
C PHE A 148 1.10 13.64 -30.81
N GLN A 149 0.79 14.85 -30.34
CA GLN A 149 0.22 15.90 -31.18
C GLN A 149 1.17 16.33 -32.31
N LYS A 150 2.48 16.38 -32.05
CA LYS A 150 3.48 16.63 -33.11
C LYS A 150 3.48 15.54 -34.18
N VAL A 151 3.34 14.27 -33.80
CA VAL A 151 3.24 13.14 -34.76
C VAL A 151 1.97 13.23 -35.59
N VAL A 152 0.83 13.57 -34.98
CA VAL A 152 -0.44 13.78 -35.72
C VAL A 152 -0.30 14.93 -36.72
N GLN A 153 0.30 16.05 -36.31
CA GLN A 153 0.56 17.17 -37.22
C GLN A 153 1.50 16.79 -38.36
N LEU A 154 2.55 16.02 -38.07
CA LEU A 154 3.49 15.53 -39.08
C LEU A 154 2.77 14.63 -40.10
N LYS A 155 1.90 13.72 -39.63
CA LYS A 155 1.07 12.87 -40.50
C LYS A 155 0.21 13.71 -41.45
N HIS A 156 -0.43 14.76 -40.94
CA HIS A 156 -1.24 15.66 -41.77
C HIS A 156 -0.39 16.37 -42.84
N LYS A 157 0.72 16.98 -42.45
CA LYS A 157 1.65 17.63 -43.38
C LYS A 157 2.20 16.67 -44.43
N MET A 158 2.53 15.44 -44.03
CA MET A 158 3.02 14.41 -44.95
C MET A 158 1.95 14.01 -45.96
N ASN A 159 0.69 13.92 -45.52
CA ASN A 159 -0.43 13.66 -46.40
C ASN A 159 -0.66 14.79 -47.41
N ASP A 160 -0.57 16.05 -46.97
CA ASP A 160 -0.66 17.21 -47.85
C ASP A 160 0.45 17.20 -48.91
N ILE A 161 1.70 16.94 -48.49
CA ILE A 161 2.84 16.83 -49.41
C ILE A 161 2.59 15.69 -50.41
N THR A 162 2.15 14.53 -49.95
CA THR A 162 1.85 13.37 -50.81
C THR A 162 0.82 13.73 -51.88
N LEU A 163 -0.27 14.39 -51.48
CA LEU A 163 -1.32 14.83 -52.39
C LEU A 163 -0.84 15.89 -53.39
N THR A 164 0.01 16.83 -52.96
CA THR A 164 0.60 17.81 -53.88
C THR A 164 1.58 17.17 -54.87
N LEU A 165 2.35 16.17 -54.44
CA LEU A 165 3.25 15.41 -55.31
C LEU A 165 2.48 14.59 -56.34
N GLU A 166 1.37 13.96 -55.96
CA GLU A 166 0.50 13.24 -56.90
C GLU A 166 -0.09 14.17 -57.97
N LYS A 167 -0.51 15.38 -57.58
CA LYS A 167 -0.98 16.40 -58.53
C LYS A 167 0.15 16.88 -59.46
N LEU A 168 1.34 17.09 -58.94
CA LEU A 168 2.48 17.53 -59.75
C LEU A 168 2.92 16.43 -60.71
N LYS A 169 2.97 15.17 -60.25
CA LYS A 169 3.29 14.00 -61.06
C LYS A 169 2.30 13.82 -62.20
N SER A 170 0.99 13.84 -61.92
CA SER A 170 -0.02 13.71 -62.97
C SER A 170 0.06 14.83 -64.00
N ARG A 171 0.40 16.06 -63.59
CA ARG A 171 0.67 17.17 -64.50
C ARG A 171 1.94 16.96 -65.33
N ALA A 172 3.01 16.45 -64.73
CA ALA A 172 4.26 16.15 -65.44
C ALA A 172 4.05 15.04 -66.48
N ASP A 173 3.36 13.96 -66.11
CA ASP A 173 3.01 12.86 -66.99
C ASP A 173 2.15 13.35 -68.18
N TYR A 174 1.19 14.24 -67.94
CA TYR A 174 0.39 14.87 -69.00
C TYR A 174 1.26 15.69 -69.97
N LEU A 175 2.14 16.55 -69.46
CA LEU A 175 3.04 17.37 -70.28
C LEU A 175 4.01 16.51 -71.09
N GLN A 176 4.45 15.38 -70.54
CA GLN A 176 5.28 14.42 -71.27
C GLN A 176 4.53 13.83 -72.47
N VAL A 177 3.28 13.39 -72.27
CA VAL A 177 2.44 12.88 -73.36
C VAL A 177 2.16 13.96 -74.40
N GLU A 178 1.91 15.20 -73.97
CA GLU A 178 1.70 16.33 -74.88
C GLU A 178 2.97 16.64 -75.70
N ALA A 179 4.15 16.66 -75.08
CA ALA A 179 5.40 16.89 -75.77
C ALA A 179 5.70 15.77 -76.78
N GLN A 180 5.49 14.50 -76.39
CA GLN A 180 5.69 13.35 -77.27
C GLN A 180 4.71 13.36 -78.45
N SER A 181 3.42 13.63 -78.21
CA SER A 181 2.43 13.72 -79.29
C SER A 181 2.72 14.89 -80.25
N ARG A 182 3.16 16.05 -79.74
CA ARG A 182 3.61 17.17 -80.58
C ARG A 182 4.85 16.83 -81.40
N ALA A 183 5.83 16.13 -80.82
CA ALA A 183 7.03 15.69 -81.53
C ALA A 183 6.70 14.72 -82.67
N LEU A 184 5.86 13.71 -82.41
CA LEU A 184 5.38 12.78 -83.43
C LEU A 184 4.61 13.49 -84.55
N ALA A 185 3.75 14.46 -84.21
CA ALA A 185 3.03 15.22 -85.22
C ALA A 185 3.95 16.07 -86.12
N ILE A 186 5.10 16.52 -85.61
CA ILE A 186 6.11 17.23 -86.39
C ILE A 186 6.87 16.25 -87.29
N GLU A 187 7.26 15.08 -86.77
CA GLU A 187 7.90 14.01 -87.53
C GLU A 187 7.02 13.53 -88.68
N GLU A 188 5.73 13.26 -88.41
CA GLU A 188 4.78 12.83 -89.44
C GLU A 188 4.61 13.88 -90.55
N LYS A 189 4.62 15.18 -90.20
CA LYS A 189 4.61 16.27 -91.18
C LYS A 189 5.89 16.28 -92.02
N ARG A 190 7.05 16.06 -91.40
CA ARG A 190 8.33 15.99 -92.10
C ARG A 190 8.36 14.81 -93.07
N ASP A 191 7.94 13.63 -92.65
CA ASP A 191 7.89 12.43 -93.48
C ASP A 191 6.97 12.60 -94.71
N LYS A 192 5.82 13.26 -94.54
CA LYS A 192 4.92 13.58 -95.66
C LYS A 192 5.59 14.50 -96.68
N THR A 193 6.35 15.50 -96.25
CA THR A 193 7.08 16.39 -97.17
C THR A 193 8.22 15.69 -97.91
N VAL A 194 8.94 14.78 -97.24
CA VAL A 194 10.05 14.03 -97.85
C VAL A 194 9.55 12.99 -98.86
N LYS A 195 8.40 12.34 -98.60
CA LYS A 195 7.79 11.36 -99.52
C LYS A 195 7.09 12.00 -100.73
N SER A 196 6.87 13.32 -100.73
CA SER A 196 6.22 14.06 -101.82
C SER A 196 7.22 14.70 -102.81
N THR A 197 8.52 14.57 -102.55
CA THR A 197 9.64 14.92 -103.42
C THR A 197 10.27 13.67 -103.99
#